data_AF-A0A7R8CAD7-F1
#
_entry.id   AF-A0A7R8CAD7-F1
#
_cell.length_a   1.000
_cell.length_b   1.000
_cell.length_c   1.000
_cell.angle_alpha   90.00
_cell.angle_beta   90.00
_cell.angle_gamma   90.00
#
_symmetry.space_group_name_H-M   'P 1'
#
loop_
_entity.id
_entity.type
_entity.pdbx_description
1 polymer ?
#
loop_
_entity_poly.entity_id
_entity_poly.type
_entity_poly.pdbx_seq_one_letter_code
_entity_poly.pdbx_strand_id
1 'polypeptide(L)'
;MLVSNLSRFAVLLIEHERARLLDSGPATTLACLCSRYWIARGRQLVNSIIRKCVRYQRFLAKPSPQRMGDLPVARVDVGPPLAQTGIDYADQYLYFKKKNKS
;
A
#
# COMPACT_ATOMS: atom_id res chain seq x y z
N MET A 1 20.73 -12.80 -25.31
CA MET A 1 20.15 -14.16 -25.24
C MET A 1 18.64 -14.06 -25.40
N LEU A 2 18.06 -14.76 -26.38
CA LEU A 2 16.60 -14.84 -26.55
C LEU A 2 16.05 -15.86 -25.55
N VAL A 3 14.99 -15.50 -24.83
CA VAL A 3 14.33 -16.34 -23.83
C VAL A 3 12.85 -16.44 -24.19
N SER A 4 12.33 -17.67 -24.24
CA SER A 4 10.90 -17.92 -24.44
C SER A 4 10.10 -17.42 -23.23
N ASN A 5 8.99 -16.70 -23.46
CA ASN A 5 8.07 -16.30 -22.39
C ASN A 5 7.38 -17.47 -21.68
N LEU A 6 7.33 -18.64 -22.32
CA LEU A 6 6.72 -19.83 -21.73
C LEU A 6 7.70 -20.57 -20.80
N SER A 7 8.97 -20.18 -20.81
CA SER A 7 9.98 -20.82 -19.97
C SER A 7 9.86 -20.39 -18.51
N ARG A 8 10.03 -21.35 -17.59
CA ARG A 8 10.14 -21.07 -16.15
C ARG A 8 11.28 -20.11 -15.83
N PHE A 9 12.35 -20.13 -16.64
CA PHE A 9 13.47 -19.23 -16.52
C PHE A 9 13.09 -17.75 -16.69
N ALA A 10 12.24 -17.43 -17.68
CA ALA A 10 11.74 -16.07 -17.87
C ALA A 10 10.96 -15.57 -16.64
N VAL A 11 10.14 -16.44 -16.04
CA VAL A 11 9.38 -16.11 -14.82
C VAL A 11 10.34 -15.81 -13.66
N LEU A 12 11.34 -16.66 -13.44
CA LEU A 12 12.32 -16.48 -12.37
C LEU A 12 13.14 -15.20 -12.55
N LEU A 13 13.53 -14.86 -13.78
CA LEU A 13 14.22 -13.59 -14.09
C LEU A 13 13.35 -12.38 -13.72
N ILE A 14 12.07 -12.41 -14.09
CA ILE A 14 11.15 -11.30 -13.79
C ILE A 14 10.93 -11.17 -12.29
N GLU A 15 10.75 -12.29 -11.58
CA GLU A 15 10.59 -12.30 -10.12
C GLU A 15 11.84 -11.77 -9.40
N HIS A 16 13.02 -12.16 -9.87
CA HIS A 16 14.30 -11.66 -9.35
C HIS A 16 14.43 -10.15 -9.55
N GLU A 17 14.20 -9.65 -10.77
CA GLU A 17 14.28 -8.20 -11.04
C GLU A 17 13.19 -7.42 -10.31
N ARG A 18 11.98 -7.97 -10.16
CA ARG A 18 10.92 -7.38 -9.34
C ARG A 18 11.36 -7.20 -7.88
N ALA A 19 11.96 -8.22 -7.28
CA ALA A 19 12.44 -8.18 -5.90
C ALA A 19 13.63 -7.21 -5.74
N ARG A 20 14.55 -7.21 -6.69
CA ARG A 20 15.74 -6.35 -6.70
C ARG A 20 15.39 -4.86 -6.85
N LEU A 21 14.42 -4.53 -7.69
CA LEU A 21 14.05 -3.15 -8.00
C LEU A 21 13.04 -2.53 -7.01
N LEU A 22 12.73 -3.23 -5.91
CA LEU A 22 11.95 -2.73 -4.77
C LEU A 22 10.69 -1.95 -5.20
N ASP A 23 9.76 -2.66 -5.86
CA ASP A 23 8.45 -2.12 -6.27
C ASP A 23 8.46 -1.13 -7.44
N SER A 24 9.56 -1.09 -8.18
CA SER A 24 9.58 -0.48 -9.50
C SER A 24 8.49 -1.08 -10.41
N GLY A 25 7.79 -0.20 -11.12
CA GLY A 25 6.69 -0.61 -11.99
C GLY A 25 7.10 -1.43 -13.22
N PRO A 26 6.12 -1.93 -13.99
CA PRO A 26 6.37 -2.83 -15.12
C PRO A 26 7.29 -2.27 -16.21
N ALA A 27 7.26 -0.95 -16.44
CA ALA A 27 8.11 -0.30 -17.44
C ALA A 27 9.59 -0.37 -17.05
N THR A 28 9.91 -0.07 -15.79
CA THR A 28 11.28 -0.12 -15.27
C THR A 28 11.81 -1.55 -15.27
N THR A 29 11.03 -2.52 -14.79
CA THR A 29 11.44 -3.93 -14.79
C THR A 29 11.67 -4.43 -16.21
N LEU A 30 10.81 -4.05 -17.17
CA LEU A 30 11.00 -4.41 -18.57
C LEU A 30 12.29 -3.80 -19.14
N ALA A 31 12.58 -2.53 -18.85
CA ALA A 31 13.81 -1.89 -19.32
C ALA A 31 15.07 -2.57 -18.76
N CYS A 32 15.09 -2.90 -17.47
CA CYS A 32 16.19 -3.63 -16.84
C CYS A 32 16.35 -5.05 -17.39
N LEU A 33 15.26 -5.75 -17.73
CA LEU A 33 15.34 -7.07 -18.34
C LEU A 33 15.85 -6.98 -19.78
N CYS A 34 15.33 -6.02 -20.56
CA CYS A 34 15.70 -5.84 -21.97
C CYS A 34 17.17 -5.44 -22.17
N SER A 35 17.84 -4.88 -21.16
CA SER A 35 19.28 -4.59 -21.25
C SER A 35 20.16 -5.84 -21.26
N ARG A 36 19.63 -7.00 -20.83
CA ARG A 36 20.40 -8.26 -20.69
C ARG A 36 19.76 -9.44 -21.41
N TYR A 37 18.44 -9.46 -21.53
CA TYR A 37 17.66 -10.59 -22.05
C TYR A 37 16.59 -10.12 -23.03
N TRP A 38 16.45 -10.83 -24.15
CA TRP A 38 15.31 -10.63 -25.06
C TRP A 38 14.24 -11.66 -24.73
N ILE A 39 13.24 -11.28 -23.94
CA ILE A 39 12.10 -12.16 -23.64
C ILE A 39 11.04 -11.98 -24.72
N ALA A 40 10.72 -13.05 -25.47
CA ALA A 40 9.65 -13.01 -26.48
C ALA A 40 8.34 -12.59 -25.82
N ARG A 41 7.59 -11.61 -26.34
CA ARG A 41 6.38 -11.07 -25.67
C ARG A 41 6.63 -10.62 -24.21
N GLY A 42 7.86 -10.22 -23.87
CA GLY A 42 8.29 -9.92 -22.50
C GLY A 42 7.41 -8.90 -21.78
N ARG A 43 6.93 -7.86 -22.48
CA ARG A 43 6.02 -6.85 -21.89
C ARG A 43 4.74 -7.47 -21.32
N GLN A 44 4.17 -8.47 -21.98
CA GLN A 44 2.93 -9.12 -21.53
C GLN A 44 3.20 -9.96 -20.27
N LEU A 45 4.31 -10.71 -20.26
CA LEU A 45 4.72 -11.54 -19.13
C LEU A 45 5.11 -10.69 -17.90
N VAL A 46 5.87 -9.62 -18.11
CA VAL A 46 6.27 -8.68 -17.05
C VAL A 46 5.04 -8.04 -16.40
N ASN A 47 4.07 -7.57 -17.22
CA ASN A 47 2.83 -7.01 -16.69
C ASN A 47 2.00 -8.04 -15.93
N SER A 48 1.89 -9.28 -16.42
CA SER A 48 1.07 -10.31 -15.76
C SER A 48 1.63 -10.71 -14.39
N ILE A 49 2.95 -10.69 -14.23
CA ILE A 49 3.63 -10.99 -12.97
C ILE A 49 3.53 -9.80 -12.01
N ILE A 50 3.95 -8.60 -12.44
CA ILE A 50 4.02 -7.43 -11.55
C ILE A 50 2.64 -6.97 -11.09
N ARG A 51 1.62 -7.03 -11.94
CA ARG A 51 0.25 -6.65 -11.54
C ARG A 51 -0.36 -7.60 -10.51
N LYS A 52 0.17 -8.81 -10.33
CA LYS A 52 -0.24 -9.75 -9.26
C LYS A 52 0.50 -9.49 -7.94
N CYS A 53 1.54 -8.67 -7.94
CA CYS A 53 2.27 -8.32 -6.74
C CYS A 53 1.39 -7.47 -5.81
N VAL A 54 1.06 -7.99 -4.63
CA VAL A 54 0.27 -7.28 -3.60
C VAL A 54 0.91 -5.96 -3.22
N ARG A 55 2.24 -5.90 -3.13
CA ARG A 55 2.96 -4.68 -2.74
C ARG A 55 2.83 -3.59 -3.81
N TYR A 56 2.98 -3.95 -5.08
CA TYR A 56 2.73 -3.04 -6.20
C TYR A 56 1.26 -2.60 -6.29
N GLN A 57 0.31 -3.52 -6.07
CA GLN A 57 -1.12 -3.18 -6.01
C GLN A 57 -1.43 -2.21 -4.89
N ARG A 58 -0.83 -2.37 -3.70
CA ARG A 58 -0.99 -1.44 -2.58
C ARG A 58 -0.43 -0.06 -2.90
N PHE A 59 0.72 0.01 -3.56
CA PHE A 59 1.30 1.28 -4.00
C PHE A 59 0.40 2.01 -5.01
N LEU A 60 -0.25 1.28 -5.92
CA LEU A 60 -1.18 1.84 -6.89
C LEU A 60 -2.61 2.05 -6.34
N ALA A 61 -2.91 1.52 -5.16
CA ALA A 61 -4.26 1.56 -4.61
C ALA A 61 -4.67 3.03 -4.41
N LYS A 62 -5.83 3.40 -4.96
CA LYS A 62 -6.39 4.71 -4.68
C LYS A 62 -6.78 4.78 -3.21
N PRO A 63 -6.57 5.92 -2.53
CA PRO A 63 -7.10 6.11 -1.20
C PRO A 63 -8.62 5.88 -1.24
N SER A 64 -9.14 5.17 -0.25
CA SER A 64 -10.58 5.07 -0.08
C SER A 64 -11.12 6.48 0.15
N PRO A 65 -12.19 6.91 -0.54
CA PRO A 65 -12.80 8.19 -0.24
C PRO A 65 -13.20 8.20 1.23
N GLN A 66 -12.75 9.21 1.97
CA GLN A 66 -13.13 9.36 3.36
C GLN A 66 -14.64 9.58 3.42
N ARG A 67 -15.37 8.59 3.94
CA ARG A 67 -16.79 8.76 4.25
C ARG A 67 -16.88 9.59 5.53
N MET A 68 -17.01 10.91 5.36
CA MET A 68 -17.26 11.82 6.48
C MET A 68 -18.62 11.51 7.09
N GLY A 69 -18.66 11.34 8.41
CA GLY A 69 -19.92 11.36 9.16
C GLY A 69 -20.39 12.79 9.39
N ASP A 70 -21.62 12.94 9.87
CA ASP A 70 -22.14 14.24 10.25
C ASP A 70 -21.27 14.87 11.35
N LEU A 71 -20.97 16.15 11.19
CA LEU A 71 -20.23 16.90 12.20
C LEU A 71 -21.16 17.15 13.41
N PRO A 72 -20.68 17.01 14.66
CA PRO A 72 -21.46 17.36 15.83
C PRO A 72 -21.81 18.86 15.80
N VAL A 73 -22.98 19.22 16.32
CA VAL A 73 -23.48 20.61 16.34
C VAL A 73 -22.45 21.58 16.90
N ALA A 74 -21.74 21.20 17.97
CA ALA A 74 -20.67 21.99 18.58
C ALA A 74 -19.50 22.34 17.64
N ARG A 75 -19.33 21.64 16.50
CA ARG A 75 -18.32 21.95 15.48
C ARG A 75 -18.82 22.86 14.36
N VAL A 76 -20.13 23.00 14.19
CA VAL A 76 -20.74 23.76 13.08
C VAL A 76 -21.48 25.00 13.56
N ASP A 77 -21.78 25.09 14.86
CA ASP A 77 -22.41 26.24 15.47
C ASP A 77 -21.44 27.44 15.55
N VAL A 78 -21.90 28.61 15.13
CA VAL A 78 -21.10 29.83 15.11
C VAL A 78 -21.27 30.53 16.45
N GLY A 79 -20.21 30.54 17.25
CA GLY A 79 -20.19 31.19 18.56
C GLY A 79 -19.02 32.16 18.73
N PRO A 80 -18.99 32.92 19.84
CA PRO A 80 -17.86 33.77 20.17
C PRO A 80 -16.57 32.93 20.37
N PRO A 81 -15.37 33.55 20.25
CA PRO A 81 -14.11 32.86 20.48
C PRO A 81 -14.12 32.10 21.81
N LEU A 82 -13.65 30.85 21.80
CA LEU A 82 -13.58 29.95 22.97
C LEU A 82 -14.94 29.45 23.52
N ALA A 83 -16.07 29.68 22.84
CA ALA A 83 -17.38 29.17 23.26
C ALA A 83 -17.47 27.63 23.26
N GLN A 84 -16.70 26.97 22.40
CA GLN A 84 -16.62 25.52 22.28
C GLN A 84 -15.14 25.12 22.34
N THR A 85 -14.78 24.22 23.27
CA THR A 85 -13.42 23.67 23.40
C THR A 85 -13.49 22.15 23.45
N GLY A 86 -12.55 21.47 22.76
CA GLY A 86 -12.43 20.02 22.80
C GLY A 86 -11.30 19.61 23.72
N ILE A 87 -11.55 18.65 24.62
CA ILE A 87 -10.53 18.03 25.46
C ILE A 87 -10.42 16.57 25.02
N ASP A 88 -9.25 16.14 24.59
CA ASP A 88 -8.94 14.74 24.27
C ASP A 88 -8.02 14.18 25.35
N TYR A 89 -8.49 13.20 26.10
CA TYR A 89 -7.70 12.52 27.11
C TYR A 89 -7.07 11.28 26.47
N ALA A 90 -5.74 11.29 26.29
CA ALA A 90 -5.01 10.09 25.95
C ALA A 90 -5.10 9.11 27.13
N ASP A 91 -5.93 8.07 26.98
CA ASP A 91 -6.22 7.13 28.06
C ASP A 91 -5.03 6.17 28.25
N GLN A 92 -4.08 6.56 29.11
CA GLN A 92 -2.99 5.71 29.57
C GLN A 92 -2.83 5.80 31.09
N TYR A 93 -3.88 5.47 31.85
CA TYR A 93 -3.73 5.11 33.27
C TYR A 93 -4.67 3.95 33.64
N LEU A 94 -4.15 2.73 33.55
CA LEU A 94 -4.81 1.51 34.03
C LEU A 94 -5.04 1.59 35.56
N TYR A 95 -6.29 1.76 35.99
CA TYR A 95 -6.68 1.57 37.38
C TYR A 95 -6.68 0.07 37.72
N PHE A 96 -5.66 -0.42 38.41
CA PHE A 96 -5.71 -1.72 39.07
C PHE A 96 -6.62 -1.64 40.30
N LYS A 97 -7.90 -1.99 40.14
CA LYS A 97 -8.83 -2.12 41.28
C LYS A 97 -8.49 -3.38 42.07
N LYS A 98 -7.92 -3.24 43.27
CA LYS A 98 -7.73 -4.35 44.22
C LYS A 98 -9.12 -4.83 44.71
N LYS A 99 -9.48 -6.09 44.44
CA LYS A 99 -10.72 -6.68 44.96
C LYS A 99 -10.55 -6.95 46.47
N ASN A 100 -11.32 -6.27 47.32
CA ASN A 100 -11.51 -6.70 48.70
C ASN A 100 -12.52 -7.86 48.72
N LYS A 101 -12.11 -9.02 49.25
CA LYS A 101 -13.01 -10.12 49.60
C LYS A 101 -13.59 -9.85 50.99
N SER A 102 -14.92 -9.73 51.07
CA SER A 102 -15.72 -10.06 52.25
C SER A 102 -16.56 -11.27 51.90
#